data_AF-A0A5B9D792-F1
#
_entry.id   AF-A0A5B9D792-F1
#
_cell.length_a   1.000
_cell.length_b   1.000
_cell.length_c   1.000
_cell.angle_alpha   90.00
_cell.angle_beta   90.00
_cell.angle_gamma   90.00
#
_symmetry.space_group_name_H-M   'P 1'
#
loop_
_entity.id
_entity.type
_entity.pdbx_description
1 polymer ?
#
loop_
_entity_poly.entity_id
_entity_poly.type
_entity_poly.pdbx_seq_one_letter_code
_entity_poly.pdbx_strand_id
1 'polypeptide(L)' 'MKLITLNLPEAYIDGLEKLVQENIYPNRSEAIRLAVRDLIRKENAYNPIP' A
#
# COMPACT_ATOMS: atom_id res chain seq x y z
N MET A 1 4.43 0.22 -14.11
CA MET A 1 3.72 0.76 -12.93
C MET A 1 3.08 2.08 -13.34
N LYS A 2 1.86 2.39 -12.87
CA LYS A 2 1.16 3.65 -13.17
C LYS A 2 1.20 4.54 -11.93
N LEU A 3 1.47 5.84 -12.09
CA LEU A 3 1.44 6.81 -10.99
C LEU A 3 -0.01 7.07 -10.59
N ILE A 4 -0.31 6.96 -9.30
CA ILE A 4 -1.63 7.25 -8.72
C ILE A 4 -1.40 8.20 -7.55
N THR A 5 -2.12 9.31 -7.53
CA THR A 5 -2.15 10.24 -6.40
C THR A 5 -3.35 9.92 -5.53
N LEU A 6 -3.15 9.79 -4.23
CA LEU A 6 -4.20 9.50 -3.26
C LEU A 6 -4.01 10.39 -2.03
N ASN A 7 -5.12 10.82 -1.42
CA ASN A 7 -5.10 11.66 -0.24
C ASN A 7 -5.42 10.80 0.98
N LEU A 8 -4.51 10.77 1.97
CA LEU A 8 -4.70 10.08 3.24
C LEU A 8 -4.73 11.11 4.38
N PRO A 9 -5.47 10.82 5.46
CA PRO A 9 -5.28 11.50 6.75
C PRO A 9 -3.83 11.42 7.22
N GLU A 10 -3.36 12.48 7.87
CA GLU A 10 -1.98 12.60 8.39
C GLU A 10 -1.60 11.42 9.29
N ALA A 11 -2.50 10.97 10.16
CA ALA A 11 -2.26 9.85 11.07
C ALA A 11 -1.84 8.54 10.35
N TYR A 12 -2.35 8.31 9.13
CA TYR A 12 -1.94 7.13 8.35
C TYR A 12 -0.60 7.33 7.65
N ILE A 13 -0.28 8.56 7.26
CA ILE A 13 1.03 8.90 6.71
C ILE A 13 2.10 8.70 7.79
N ASP A 14 1.84 9.15 9.02
CA ASP A 14 2.73 8.96 10.16
C ASP A 14 2.92 7.47 10.49
N GLY A 15 1.84 6.69 10.44
CA GLY A 15 1.91 5.24 10.60
C GLY A 15 2.79 4.58 9.54
N LEU A 16 2.60 4.95 8.26
CA LEU A 16 3.43 4.46 7.16
C LEU A 16 4.90 4.87 7.30
N GLU A 17 5.16 6.07 7.80
CA GLU A 17 6.52 6.56 8.03
C GLU A 17 7.22 5.77 9.14
N LYS A 18 6.53 5.49 10.25
CA LYS A 18 7.06 4.63 11.32
C LYS A 18 7.44 3.24 10.81
N LEU A 19 6.59 2.62 9.98
CA LEU A 19 6.89 1.31 9.40
C LEU A 19 8.15 1.32 8.52
N VAL A 20 8.43 2.45 7.87
CA VAL A 20 9.67 2.61 7.09
C VAL A 20 10.86 2.88 8.00
N GLN A 21 10.70 3.71 9.03
CA GLN A 21 11.74 3.99 10.03
C GLN A 21 12.18 2.73 10.79
N GLU A 22 11.24 1.82 11.07
CA GLU A 22 11.48 0.52 11.70
C GLU A 22 12.09 -0.52 10.72
N ASN A 23 12.40 -0.13 9.47
CA ASN A 23 12.92 -1.00 8.41
C ASN A 23 12.00 -2.19 8.06
N ILE A 24 10.71 -2.12 8.40
CA ILE A 24 9.72 -3.15 8.03
C ILE A 24 9.44 -3.09 6.53
N TYR A 25 9.35 -1.86 6.00
CA TYR A 25 9.23 -1.63 4.56
C TYR A 25 10.30 -0.66 4.08
N PRO A 26 10.84 -0.85 2.87
CA PRO A 26 11.90 0.01 2.34
C PRO A 26 11.40 1.43 1.99
N ASN A 27 10.10 1.60 1.71
CA ASN A 27 9.50 2.90 1.43
C ASN A 27 7.98 2.87 1.59
N ARG A 28 7.37 4.05 1.77
CA ARG A 28 5.91 4.21 1.92
C ARG A 28 5.15 3.64 0.73
N SER A 29 5.65 3.86 -0.49
CA SER A 29 5.00 3.39 -1.71
C SER A 29 4.95 1.86 -1.79
N GLU A 30 5.93 1.17 -1.23
CA GLU A 30 5.99 -0.30 -1.20
C GLU A 30 5.05 -0.88 -0.15
N ALA A 31 5.01 -0.28 1.05
CA ALA A 31 4.03 -0.61 2.07
C ALA A 31 2.60 -0.50 1.52
N ILE A 32 2.29 0.60 0.82
CA ILE A 32 0.99 0.83 0.18
C ILE A 32 0.71 -0.24 -0.89
N ARG A 33 1.68 -0.54 -1.76
CA ARG A 33 1.49 -1.57 -2.81
C ARG A 33 1.22 -2.95 -2.22
N LEU A 34 1.90 -3.32 -1.13
CA LEU A 34 1.70 -4.58 -0.44
C LEU A 34 0.30 -4.64 0.18
N ALA A 35 -0.10 -3.58 0.91
CA ALA A 35 -1.43 -3.48 1.48
C ALA A 35 -2.54 -3.60 0.42
N VAL A 36 -2.39 -2.91 -0.73
CA VAL A 36 -3.34 -2.98 -1.84
C VAL A 36 -3.38 -4.38 -2.46
N ARG A 37 -2.23 -5.01 -2.68
CA ARG A 37 -2.15 -6.39 -3.21
C ARG A 37 -2.86 -7.37 -2.29
N ASP A 38 -2.60 -7.27 -1.00
CA ASP A 38 -3.13 -8.20 0.00
C ASP A 38 -4.64 -8.01 0.17
N LEU A 39 -5.14 -6.76 0.09
CA LEU A 39 -6.56 -6.46 0.04
C LEU A 39 -7.24 -7.07 -1.20
N ILE A 40 -6.69 -6.87 -2.40
CA ILE A 40 -7.27 -7.41 -3.65
C ILE A 40 -7.33 -8.94 -3.61
N ARG A 41 -6.28 -9.59 -3.10
CA ARG A 41 -6.24 -11.05 -2.93
C ARG A 41 -7.28 -11.52 -1.93
N LYS A 42 -7.44 -10.82 -0.81
CA LYS A 42 -8.40 -11.16 0.24
C LYS A 42 -9.84 -11.07 -0.25
N GLU A 43 -10.17 -10.00 -0.97
CA GLU A 43 -11.53 -9.77 -1.49
C GLU A 43 -11.81 -10.52 -2.80
N ASN A 44 -10.85 -11.33 -3.28
CA ASN A 44 -10.91 -12.05 -4.56
C ASN A 44 -11.36 -11.18 -5.74
N ALA A 45 -11.04 -9.88 -5.70
CA ALA A 45 -11.36 -8.92 -6.75
C ALA A 45 -10.46 -9.09 -8.00
N TYR A 46 -9.64 -10.15 -8.02
CA TYR A 46 -8.86 -10.52 -9.17
C TYR A 46 -9.75 -11.22 -10.17
N ASN A 47 -10.30 -10.46 -11.11
CA ASN A 47 -10.80 -11.03 -12.35
C ASN A 47 -9.60 -11.11 -13.32
N PRO A 48 -8.95 -12.28 -13.50
CA PRO A 48 -8.03 -12.43 -14.62
C PRO A 48 -8.86 -12.18 -15.88
N ILE A 49 -8.54 -11.10 -16.60
CA ILE A 49 -9.05 -10.91 -17.95
C ILE A 49 -8.48 -12.09 -18.75
N PRO A 50 -9.31 -12.89 -19.45
CA PRO A 50 -8.82 -13.95 -20.32
C PRO A 50 -7.93 -13.40 -21.44
#